data_AF-A0A6I3DZA5-F1
#
_entry.id   AF-A0A6I3DZA5-F1
#
_cell.length_a   1.000
_cell.length_b   1.000
_cell.length_c   1.000
_cell.angle_alpha   90.00
_cell.angle_beta   90.00
_cell.angle_gamma   90.00
#
_symmetry.space_group_name_H-M   'P 1'
#
loop_
_entity.id
_entity.type
_entity.pdbx_description
1 polymer ?
#
loop_
_entity_poly.entity_id
_entity_poly.type
_entity_poly.pdbx_seq_one_letter_code
_entity_poly.pdbx_strand_id
1 'polypeptide(L)'
;MDSDDASGSETVLTSETPAPKTPRSIVTAPAGATGRRKQAIARVRLVPGTGRWVVNGRELAEYFPNKVHQQLVNDPFTVLGIDNQFDVIARISGGGVSGQAGALRLGIARALNEIDLEGNRPTLKKAGFLTRDPRAKERKKYGLKKARKAPQYSKR
;
A
#
# COMPACT_ATOMS: atom_id res chain seq x y z
N MET A 1 42.03 -21.08 -51.45
CA MET A 1 40.90 -21.29 -50.52
C MET A 1 41.44 -20.80 -49.20
N ASP A 2 41.42 -19.48 -49.09
CA ASP A 2 42.25 -18.71 -48.19
C ASP A 2 41.42 -18.37 -46.96
N SER A 3 42.05 -18.54 -45.80
CA SER A 3 41.47 -18.47 -44.48
C SER A 3 41.01 -17.05 -44.13
N ASP A 4 39.73 -16.87 -43.81
CA ASP A 4 39.17 -15.63 -43.26
C ASP A 4 39.57 -15.46 -41.78
N ASP A 5 40.32 -14.39 -41.51
CA ASP A 5 40.63 -13.87 -40.18
C ASP A 5 39.65 -12.71 -39.87
N ALA A 6 38.81 -12.88 -38.86
CA ALA A 6 37.91 -11.83 -38.38
C ALA A 6 37.95 -11.77 -36.84
N SER A 7 38.70 -10.77 -36.38
CA SER A 7 38.87 -10.35 -35.00
C SER A 7 37.54 -10.11 -34.27
N GLY A 8 37.29 -10.90 -33.22
CA GLY A 8 36.21 -10.65 -32.25
C GLY A 8 36.47 -9.37 -31.45
N SER A 9 35.49 -8.46 -31.44
CA SER A 9 35.51 -7.28 -30.56
C SER A 9 34.94 -7.67 -29.20
N GLU A 10 35.80 -7.61 -28.18
CA GLU A 10 35.40 -7.83 -26.79
C GLU A 10 34.49 -6.70 -26.32
N THR A 11 33.24 -7.04 -26.02
CA THR A 11 32.32 -6.14 -25.33
C THR A 11 32.62 -6.21 -23.83
N VAL A 12 33.28 -5.17 -23.32
CA VAL A 12 33.51 -4.96 -21.89
C VAL A 12 32.17 -4.75 -21.16
N LEU A 13 31.68 -5.82 -20.53
CA LEU A 13 30.59 -5.77 -19.56
C LEU A 13 31.09 -5.08 -18.30
N THR A 14 30.76 -3.79 -18.13
CA THR A 14 30.86 -3.13 -16.83
C THR A 14 29.80 -3.73 -15.89
N SER A 15 30.25 -4.56 -14.96
CA SER A 15 29.47 -5.04 -13.82
C SER A 15 29.63 -4.07 -12.65
N GLU A 16 28.89 -2.95 -12.67
CA GLU A 16 28.70 -2.17 -11.45
C GLU A 16 27.97 -3.03 -10.41
N THR A 17 28.74 -3.58 -9.48
CA THR A 17 28.21 -4.26 -8.29
C THR A 17 27.60 -3.20 -7.39
N PRO A 18 26.28 -3.24 -7.11
CA PRO A 18 25.68 -2.27 -6.21
C PRO A 18 26.29 -2.46 -4.82
N ALA A 19 26.82 -1.37 -4.26
CA ALA A 19 27.48 -1.35 -2.95
C ALA A 19 26.62 -2.01 -1.86
N PRO A 20 27.23 -2.75 -0.91
CA PRO A 20 26.51 -3.37 0.19
C PRO A 20 25.91 -2.27 1.07
N LYS A 21 24.58 -2.20 1.12
CA LYS A 21 23.87 -1.34 2.07
C LYS A 21 24.23 -1.81 3.47
N THR A 22 24.92 -0.97 4.24
CA THR A 22 25.22 -1.20 5.66
C THR A 22 23.95 -1.65 6.40
N PRO A 23 24.01 -2.67 7.27
CA PRO A 23 22.85 -3.06 8.06
C PRO A 23 22.49 -1.90 8.98
N ARG A 24 21.35 -1.25 8.71
CA ARG A 24 20.85 -0.14 9.52
C ARG A 24 20.12 -0.69 10.74
N SER A 25 20.20 0.03 11.85
CA SER A 25 19.45 -0.29 13.07
C SER A 25 17.95 -0.11 12.82
N ILE A 26 17.14 -1.04 13.35
CA ILE A 26 15.67 -0.98 13.26
C ILE A 26 15.20 0.17 14.15
N VAL A 27 14.80 1.29 13.53
CA VAL A 27 14.23 2.42 14.26
C VAL A 27 12.87 2.00 14.80
N THR A 28 12.74 1.94 16.11
CA THR A 28 11.50 1.56 16.80
C THR A 28 10.92 2.80 17.46
N ALA A 29 10.05 3.49 16.73
CA ALA A 29 9.39 4.71 17.20
C ALA A 29 7.87 4.60 17.00
N PRO A 30 7.05 5.20 17.89
CA PRO A 30 5.63 5.34 17.62
C PRO A 30 5.41 6.33 16.47
N ALA A 31 4.54 5.98 15.54
CA ALA A 31 4.20 6.84 14.41
C ALA A 31 2.70 6.84 14.15
N GLY A 32 2.21 7.87 13.47
CA GLY A 32 0.78 8.02 13.25
C GLY A 32 0.48 8.68 11.93
N ALA A 33 -0.31 8.01 11.12
CA ALA A 33 -0.65 8.51 9.79
C ALA A 33 -2.13 8.36 9.47
N THR A 34 -2.56 9.06 8.43
CA THR A 34 -3.94 8.98 7.93
C THR A 34 -3.96 8.39 6.52
N GLY A 35 -4.82 7.40 6.32
CA GLY A 35 -5.16 6.83 5.02
C GLY A 35 -6.59 7.16 4.61
N ARG A 36 -6.82 7.36 3.31
CA ARG A 36 -8.15 7.65 2.75
C ARG A 36 -8.39 6.87 1.47
N ARG A 37 -9.56 6.25 1.34
CA ARG A 37 -10.00 5.56 0.12
C ARG A 37 -11.51 5.68 -0.04
N LYS A 38 -11.97 6.04 -1.24
CA LYS A 38 -13.39 6.39 -1.48
C LYS A 38 -13.83 7.44 -0.45
N GLN A 39 -14.82 7.12 0.38
CA GLN A 39 -15.34 7.96 1.46
C GLN A 39 -14.81 7.56 2.85
N ALA A 40 -13.95 6.53 2.94
CA ALA A 40 -13.40 6.05 4.19
C ALA A 40 -12.13 6.83 4.58
N ILE A 41 -12.04 7.18 5.85
CA ILE A 41 -10.91 7.85 6.48
C ILE A 41 -10.44 6.96 7.63
N ALA A 42 -9.18 6.55 7.61
CA ALA A 42 -8.55 5.76 8.66
C ALA A 42 -7.42 6.58 9.29
N ARG A 43 -7.53 6.85 10.60
CA ARG A 43 -6.47 7.46 11.41
C ARG A 43 -5.80 6.34 12.19
N VAL A 44 -4.51 6.14 11.96
CA VAL A 44 -3.76 5.00 12.48
C VAL A 44 -2.67 5.51 13.41
N ARG A 45 -2.48 4.84 14.53
CA ARG A 45 -1.31 4.96 15.40
C ARG A 45 -0.65 3.60 15.50
N LEU A 46 0.64 3.55 15.21
CA LEU A 46 1.50 2.40 15.41
C LEU A 46 2.29 2.63 16.69
N VAL A 47 2.29 1.63 17.56
CA VAL A 47 3.07 1.61 18.80
C VAL A 47 3.92 0.35 18.76
N PRO A 48 5.23 0.42 19.06
CA PRO A 48 6.05 -0.79 19.22
C PRO A 48 5.44 -1.74 20.24
N GLY A 49 5.24 -3.02 19.89
CA GLY A 49 4.47 -3.92 20.72
C GLY A 49 4.44 -5.36 20.23
N THR A 50 3.32 -6.04 20.50
CA THR A 50 3.14 -7.49 20.33
C THR A 50 2.39 -7.89 19.06
N GLY A 51 1.92 -6.93 18.26
CA GLY A 51 1.10 -7.20 17.08
C GLY A 51 -0.40 -7.15 17.34
N ARG A 52 -0.87 -6.49 18.41
CA ARG A 52 -2.30 -6.38 18.72
C ARG A 52 -2.99 -5.37 17.81
N TRP A 53 -4.18 -5.74 17.34
CA TRP A 53 -4.99 -4.91 16.45
C TRP A 53 -6.26 -4.44 17.13
N VAL A 54 -6.41 -3.12 17.26
CA VAL A 54 -7.62 -2.49 17.78
C VAL A 54 -8.18 -1.54 16.74
N VAL A 55 -9.30 -1.91 16.14
CA VAL A 55 -10.02 -1.11 15.14
C VAL A 55 -11.34 -0.63 15.73
N ASN A 56 -11.47 0.69 15.98
CA ASN A 56 -12.65 1.28 16.61
C ASN A 56 -13.08 0.60 17.93
N GLY A 57 -12.11 0.09 18.70
CA GLY A 57 -12.35 -0.61 19.97
C GLY A 57 -12.70 -2.09 19.85
N ARG A 58 -12.62 -2.68 18.65
CA ARG A 58 -12.85 -4.10 18.38
C ARG A 58 -11.60 -4.77 17.80
N GLU A 59 -11.54 -6.09 17.87
CA GLU A 59 -10.47 -6.86 17.24
C GLU A 59 -10.60 -6.85 15.71
N LEU A 60 -9.48 -7.08 15.02
CA LEU A 60 -9.44 -7.08 13.55
C LEU A 60 -10.38 -8.12 12.93
N ALA A 61 -10.44 -9.32 13.52
CA ALA A 61 -11.26 -10.42 13.03
C ALA A 61 -12.76 -10.14 13.16
N GLU A 62 -13.17 -9.45 14.23
CA GLU A 62 -14.56 -9.05 14.45
C GLU A 62 -14.95 -7.90 13.52
N TYR A 63 -14.07 -6.90 13.35
CA TYR A 63 -14.36 -5.72 12.52
C TYR A 63 -14.37 -6.05 11.02
N PHE A 64 -13.46 -6.91 10.56
CA PHE A 64 -13.39 -7.37 9.18
C PHE A 64 -13.58 -8.90 9.13
N PRO A 65 -14.82 -9.40 9.01
CA PRO A 65 -15.07 -10.85 8.95
C PRO A 65 -14.47 -11.53 7.71
N ASN A 66 -14.31 -10.79 6.60
CA ASN A 66 -13.71 -11.32 5.37
C ASN A 66 -12.18 -11.38 5.47
N LYS A 67 -11.61 -12.57 5.27
CA LYS A 67 -10.15 -12.80 5.26
C LYS A 67 -9.40 -11.93 4.23
N VAL A 68 -10.00 -11.65 3.08
CA VAL A 68 -9.41 -10.76 2.07
C VAL A 68 -9.13 -9.36 2.62
N HIS A 69 -10.00 -8.83 3.48
CA HIS A 69 -9.79 -7.51 4.08
C HIS A 69 -8.72 -7.53 5.17
N GLN A 70 -8.60 -8.63 5.92
CA GLN A 70 -7.54 -8.82 6.90
C GLN A 70 -6.17 -8.92 6.23
N GLN A 71 -6.05 -9.72 5.17
CA GLN A 71 -4.83 -9.84 4.37
C GLN A 71 -4.41 -8.50 3.79
N LEU A 72 -5.32 -7.77 3.14
CA LEU A 72 -5.04 -6.44 2.57
C LEU A 72 -4.46 -5.47 3.60
N VAL A 73 -4.90 -5.58 4.85
CA VAL A 73 -4.44 -4.71 5.92
C VAL A 73 -3.08 -5.15 6.46
N ASN A 74 -2.74 -6.44 6.36
CA ASN A 74 -1.46 -7.02 6.76
C ASN A 74 -0.35 -6.92 5.69
N ASP A 75 -0.71 -6.82 4.40
CA ASP A 75 0.22 -6.67 3.27
C ASP A 75 1.46 -5.77 3.53
N PRO A 76 1.34 -4.54 4.09
CA PRO A 76 2.50 -3.68 4.33
C PRO A 76 3.49 -4.24 5.36
N PHE A 77 3.04 -5.01 6.35
CA PHE A 77 3.91 -5.66 7.32
C PHE A 77 4.65 -6.83 6.68
N THR A 78 3.93 -7.65 5.92
CA THR A 78 4.50 -8.81 5.21
C THR A 78 5.55 -8.40 4.19
N VAL A 79 5.35 -7.30 3.45
CA VAL A 79 6.34 -6.80 2.48
C VAL A 79 7.63 -6.29 3.14
N LEU A 80 7.53 -5.81 4.37
CA LEU A 80 8.69 -5.36 5.15
C LEU A 80 9.29 -6.47 6.03
N GLY A 81 8.61 -7.62 6.17
CA GLY A 81 9.05 -8.72 7.03
C GLY A 81 9.06 -8.38 8.52
N ILE A 82 8.25 -7.40 8.94
CA ILE A 82 8.20 -6.88 10.32
C ILE A 82 6.92 -7.29 11.05
N ASP A 83 6.49 -8.53 10.83
CA ASP A 83 5.29 -9.07 11.44
C ASP A 83 5.39 -9.04 12.98
N ASN A 84 4.28 -8.71 13.65
CA ASN A 84 4.14 -8.70 15.12
C ASN A 84 5.04 -7.72 15.91
N GLN A 85 5.73 -6.78 15.25
CA GLN A 85 6.56 -5.79 15.95
C GLN A 85 5.79 -4.55 16.43
N PHE A 86 4.61 -4.30 15.88
CA PHE A 86 3.82 -3.10 16.16
C PHE A 86 2.37 -3.44 16.52
N ASP A 87 1.88 -2.82 17.57
CA ASP A 87 0.46 -2.75 17.88
C ASP A 87 -0.20 -1.65 17.02
N VAL A 88 -1.36 -1.96 16.46
CA VAL A 88 -2.11 -1.10 15.54
C VAL A 88 -3.37 -0.60 16.22
N ILE A 89 -3.44 0.72 16.45
CA ILE A 89 -4.63 1.38 16.96
C ILE A 89 -5.22 2.23 15.84
N ALA A 90 -6.37 1.83 15.32
CA ALA A 90 -7.03 2.49 14.21
C ALA A 90 -8.41 3.05 14.59
N ARG A 91 -8.64 4.32 14.24
CA ARG A 91 -9.96 4.95 14.25
C ARG A 91 -10.40 5.20 12.82
N ILE A 92 -11.50 4.55 12.42
CA ILE A 92 -11.99 4.56 11.04
C ILE A 92 -13.40 5.13 11.00
N SER A 93 -13.63 6.05 10.08
CA SER A 93 -14.94 6.69 9.86
C SER A 93 -15.28 6.76 8.37
N GLY A 94 -16.57 6.58 8.05
CA GLY A 94 -17.10 6.74 6.69
C GLY A 94 -16.84 5.56 5.75
N GLY A 95 -17.45 5.62 4.56
CA GLY A 95 -17.36 4.59 3.53
C GLY A 95 -18.02 3.27 3.92
N GLY A 96 -17.49 2.17 3.40
CA GLY A 96 -17.92 0.80 3.73
C GLY A 96 -16.69 -0.11 3.85
N VAL A 97 -16.90 -1.37 4.26
CA VAL A 97 -15.82 -2.32 4.69
C VAL A 97 -14.62 -2.39 3.74
N SER A 98 -14.84 -2.54 2.43
CA SER A 98 -13.76 -2.61 1.43
C SER A 98 -12.99 -1.27 1.28
N GLY A 99 -13.70 -0.15 1.40
CA GLY A 99 -13.07 1.17 1.39
C GLY A 99 -12.26 1.40 2.66
N GLN A 100 -12.79 0.98 3.81
CA GLN A 100 -12.16 1.09 5.12
C GLN A 100 -10.88 0.26 5.20
N ALA A 101 -10.88 -1.01 4.76
CA ALA A 101 -9.69 -1.85 4.71
C ALA A 101 -8.58 -1.22 3.86
N GLY A 102 -8.92 -0.71 2.66
CA GLY A 102 -7.95 -0.03 1.80
C GLY A 102 -7.44 1.31 2.37
N ALA A 103 -8.28 2.03 3.12
CA ALA A 103 -7.85 3.23 3.82
C ALA A 103 -6.90 2.89 4.98
N LEU A 104 -7.19 1.84 5.73
CA LEU A 104 -6.35 1.35 6.83
C LEU A 104 -4.98 0.91 6.33
N ARG A 105 -4.93 0.12 5.25
CA ARG A 105 -3.68 -0.28 4.57
C ARG A 105 -2.78 0.91 4.24
N LEU A 106 -3.34 1.96 3.63
CA LEU A 106 -2.59 3.17 3.29
C LEU A 106 -2.13 3.92 4.54
N GLY A 107 -2.94 3.95 5.59
CA GLY A 107 -2.57 4.56 6.87
C GLY A 107 -1.37 3.86 7.51
N ILE A 108 -1.38 2.53 7.54
CA ILE A 108 -0.28 1.71 8.07
C ILE A 108 0.99 1.91 7.25
N ALA A 109 0.91 1.83 5.92
CA ALA A 109 2.08 2.02 5.05
C ALA A 109 2.72 3.40 5.22
N ARG A 110 1.91 4.44 5.45
CA ARG A 110 2.42 5.80 5.74
C ARG A 110 3.08 5.90 7.11
N ALA A 111 2.46 5.32 8.14
CA ALA A 111 3.04 5.30 9.47
C ALA A 111 4.38 4.54 9.50
N LEU A 112 4.48 3.38 8.83
CA LEU A 112 5.73 2.63 8.70
C LEU A 112 6.82 3.40 7.94
N ASN A 113 6.42 4.17 6.92
CA ASN A 113 7.34 5.05 6.20
C ASN A 113 7.80 6.25 7.06
N GLU A 114 7.01 6.72 8.02
CA GLU A 114 7.44 7.77 8.95
C GLU A 114 8.44 7.27 9.99
N ILE A 115 8.36 5.98 10.39
CA ILE A 115 9.28 5.37 11.34
C ILE A 115 10.70 5.26 10.77
N ASP A 116 10.82 4.73 9.54
CA ASP A 116 12.09 4.64 8.83
C ASP A 116 11.90 5.07 7.37
N LEU A 117 12.16 6.34 7.12
CA LEU A 117 12.01 6.97 5.81
C LEU A 117 12.97 6.42 4.76
N GLU A 118 14.13 5.91 5.16
CA GLU A 118 15.16 5.54 4.20
C GLU A 118 15.16 4.03 3.92
N GLY A 119 14.87 3.20 4.92
CA GLY A 119 14.77 1.75 4.76
C GLY A 119 13.43 1.29 4.20
N ASN A 120 12.31 1.84 4.68
CA ASN A 120 10.98 1.32 4.32
C ASN A 120 10.45 1.89 3.01
N ARG A 121 10.77 3.16 2.70
CA ARG A 121 10.28 3.85 1.50
C ARG A 121 10.56 3.13 0.18
N PRO A 122 11.78 2.64 -0.13
CA PRO A 122 12.04 2.00 -1.42
C PRO A 122 11.18 0.74 -1.61
N THR A 123 11.09 -0.11 -0.59
CA THR A 123 10.30 -1.35 -0.62
C THR A 123 8.80 -1.05 -0.73
N LEU A 124 8.27 -0.14 0.09
CA LEU A 124 6.86 0.24 0.09
C LEU A 124 6.45 0.96 -1.20
N LYS A 125 7.33 1.78 -1.79
CA LYS A 125 7.08 2.46 -3.05
C LYS A 125 7.07 1.46 -4.21
N LYS A 126 8.01 0.51 -4.24
CA LYS A 126 8.06 -0.55 -5.25
C LYS A 126 6.83 -1.46 -5.19
N ALA A 127 6.35 -1.77 -3.99
CA ALA A 127 5.12 -2.53 -3.78
C ALA A 127 3.82 -1.72 -4.03
N GLY A 128 3.92 -0.39 -4.24
CA GLY A 128 2.77 0.46 -4.55
C GLY A 128 1.88 0.85 -3.37
N PHE A 129 2.34 0.68 -2.12
CA PHE A 129 1.51 0.95 -0.93
C PHE A 129 1.45 2.42 -0.50
N LEU A 130 2.37 3.26 -0.97
CA LEU A 130 2.39 4.69 -0.64
C LEU A 130 1.43 5.52 -1.50
N THR A 131 0.94 4.95 -2.61
CA THR A 131 0.05 5.64 -3.55
C THR A 131 -1.40 5.57 -3.05
N ARG A 132 -2.05 6.73 -2.93
CA ARG A 132 -3.47 6.80 -2.63
C ARG A 132 -4.28 6.34 -3.84
N ASP A 133 -5.20 5.40 -3.67
CA ASP A 133 -6.24 5.08 -4.67
C ASP A 133 -7.23 6.26 -4.78
N PRO A 134 -7.21 7.04 -5.88
CA PRO A 134 -8.00 8.26 -6.00
C PRO A 134 -9.44 7.98 -6.47
N ARG A 135 -9.79 6.73 -6.76
CA ARG A 135 -11.08 6.36 -7.37
C ARG A 135 -12.25 6.75 -6.45
N ALA A 136 -13.11 7.62 -6.96
CA ALA A 136 -14.36 8.02 -6.32
C ALA A 136 -15.55 7.70 -7.24
N LYS A 137 -16.75 7.58 -6.66
CA LYS A 137 -17.97 7.38 -7.45
C LYS A 137 -18.26 8.65 -8.25
N GLU A 138 -18.25 8.53 -9.58
CA GLU A 138 -18.66 9.63 -10.46
C GLU A 138 -20.10 10.04 -10.15
N ARG A 139 -20.36 11.36 -10.13
CA ARG A 139 -21.72 11.88 -9.90
C ARG A 139 -22.64 11.48 -11.06
N LYS A 140 -23.94 11.38 -10.80
CA LYS A 140 -24.96 11.23 -11.85
C LYS A 140 -25.03 12.53 -12.66
N LYS A 141 -24.69 12.48 -13.95
CA LYS A 141 -24.88 13.61 -14.87
C LYS A 141 -26.36 13.73 -15.26
N TYR A 142 -26.79 14.93 -15.64
CA TYR A 142 -28.15 15.18 -16.10
C TYR A 142 -28.46 14.35 -17.36
N GLY A 143 -29.72 13.97 -17.55
CA GLY A 143 -30.16 13.13 -18.69
C GLY A 143 -29.72 11.66 -18.65
N LEU A 144 -28.82 11.25 -17.76
CA LEU A 144 -28.35 9.87 -17.64
C LEU A 144 -29.03 9.12 -16.49
N LYS A 145 -29.22 7.79 -16.65
CA LYS A 145 -29.78 6.91 -15.60
C LYS A 145 -28.77 6.65 -14.47
N LYS A 146 -27.47 6.60 -14.77
CA LYS A 146 -26.34 6.52 -13.81
C LYS A 146 -25.21 7.47 -14.27
N ALA A 147 -24.01 7.36 -13.71
CA ALA A 147 -22.86 8.21 -14.09
C ALA A 147 -22.60 8.27 -15.61
N ARG A 148 -22.69 7.13 -16.29
CA ARG A 148 -22.48 7.01 -17.76
C ARG A 148 -23.60 6.26 -18.50
N LYS A 149 -24.57 5.69 -17.78
CA LYS A 149 -25.65 4.88 -18.38
C LYS A 149 -26.67 5.80 -19.04
N ALA A 150 -26.56 5.97 -20.36
CA ALA A 150 -27.56 6.66 -21.16
C ALA A 150 -28.86 5.84 -21.28
N PRO A 151 -30.03 6.49 -21.40
CA PRO A 151 -31.21 5.82 -21.94
C PRO A 151 -30.94 5.37 -23.39
N GLN A 152 -31.70 4.39 -23.87
CA GLN A 152 -31.65 4.00 -25.28
C GLN A 152 -32.14 5.17 -26.13
N TYR A 153 -31.36 5.53 -27.17
CA TYR A 153 -31.68 6.60 -28.10
C TYR A 153 -32.32 6.02 -29.36
N SER A 154 -33.42 6.61 -29.84
CA SER A 154 -33.95 6.37 -31.20
C SER A 154 -33.53 7.53 -32.10
N LYS A 155 -32.97 7.21 -33.27
CA LYS A 155 -32.55 8.18 -34.30
C LYS A 155 -33.66 8.52 -35.30
N ARG A 156 -34.80 7.84 -35.20
CA ARG A 156 -35.93 7.92 -36.13
C ARG A 156 -37.18 8.25 -35.35
#